data_AF-A0A3M0YR62-F1
#
_entry.id   AF-A0A3M0YR62-F1
#
_cell.length_a   1.000
_cell.length_b   1.000
_cell.length_c   1.000
_cell.angle_alpha   90.00
_cell.angle_beta   90.00
_cell.angle_gamma   90.00
#
_symmetry.space_group_name_H-M   'P 1'
#
loop_
_entity.id
_entity.type
_entity.pdbx_description
1 polymer ?
#
loop_
_entity_poly.entity_id
_entity_poly.type
_entity_poly.pdbx_seq_one_letter_code
_entity_poly.pdbx_strand_id
1 'polypeptide(L)'
;PFINCINCGPRYSIIQGIPYDRPQTTMRRFVMCEACRAEYENPQDRRFHAQPNACEQCGPQVVWETGGEQREKGIKAICEAAGVLRQGGIVAVKGLGGFHLACRADDAAAVARLRERKGREAKPFALMVEDLAAARSIVAVDETSARLLTGWRAPILLLPRLESSMVAPNVAPGIPRLGVMLAYTPLHVLLLRELPGIPMIMTSANPSEEPLCKDNDEARVRMAEIADGFLMHNRDIARRVDDSVVLYDELRKTEIAVRRSRGYVPQPFYITDKQRFSQDGILAFGGDLKAVLAIAHDDQLVLSEHLGDLENPQALRNYLTTLELFKAIVDIEPKWGGCDLHPGYFSMREAHRIFRQREGQLIGIQHHHAHVEAVRVEYALEGPLLGLAVDGTGYGLDKTIWGGEILLSTGAQFERPGHLHPFYLPGGDQSAREVWRTGISLLVEAGVSHDDIVQCVRQRGGEDYQAEILLGLLAKKRGGVFCSSLGRLFDGAGWLI
;
A
#
# COMPACT_ATOMS: atom_id res chain seq x y z
N PRO A 1 -26.04 2.69 -6.56
CA PRO A 1 -24.56 2.68 -6.39
C PRO A 1 -24.03 2.76 -4.94
N PHE A 2 -24.85 3.12 -3.94
CA PHE A 2 -24.40 3.28 -2.53
C PHE A 2 -25.10 2.35 -1.53
N ILE A 3 -25.80 1.32 -2.02
CA ILE A 3 -26.53 0.38 -1.16
C ILE A 3 -25.60 -0.26 -0.12
N ASN A 4 -26.07 -0.33 1.12
CA ASN A 4 -25.39 -0.95 2.24
C ASN A 4 -26.42 -1.42 3.28
N CYS A 5 -25.94 -2.11 4.32
CA CYS A 5 -26.70 -2.45 5.53
C CYS A 5 -25.76 -2.42 6.74
N ILE A 6 -26.26 -2.81 7.93
CA ILE A 6 -25.43 -2.84 9.14
C ILE A 6 -24.20 -3.77 9.01
N ASN A 7 -24.27 -4.78 8.15
CA ASN A 7 -23.21 -5.78 7.96
C ASN A 7 -22.21 -5.45 6.85
N CYS A 8 -22.40 -4.37 6.08
CA CYS A 8 -21.50 -4.03 4.97
C CYS A 8 -21.45 -2.53 4.63
N GLY A 9 -20.63 -2.19 3.63
CA GLY A 9 -20.45 -0.82 3.17
C GLY A 9 -19.31 -0.08 3.89
N PRO A 10 -19.13 1.22 3.62
CA PRO A 10 -18.03 1.97 4.18
C PRO A 10 -18.16 2.13 5.70
N ARG A 11 -17.01 2.05 6.38
CA ARG A 11 -16.86 2.33 7.81
C ARG A 11 -15.70 3.31 7.98
N TYR A 12 -14.49 2.81 8.21
CA TYR A 12 -13.28 3.59 8.46
C TYR A 12 -13.09 4.77 7.49
N SER A 13 -13.30 4.58 6.18
CA SER A 13 -13.10 5.62 5.16
C SER A 13 -14.06 6.81 5.24
N ILE A 14 -15.16 6.70 6.00
CA ILE A 14 -16.17 7.77 6.16
C ILE A 14 -16.26 8.33 7.57
N ILE A 15 -15.50 7.78 8.53
CA ILE A 15 -15.51 8.24 9.93
C ILE A 15 -14.69 9.52 10.07
N GLN A 16 -15.32 10.55 10.62
CA GLN A 16 -14.72 11.85 10.92
C GLN A 16 -14.44 12.02 12.43
N GLY A 17 -15.17 11.29 13.28
CA GLY A 17 -14.98 11.28 14.73
C GLY A 17 -15.67 10.10 15.38
N ILE A 18 -15.50 9.97 16.70
CA ILE A 18 -16.19 8.99 17.54
C ILE A 18 -17.13 9.71 18.54
N PRO A 19 -18.20 9.07 19.05
CA PRO A 19 -18.68 7.71 18.74
C PRO A 19 -19.16 7.53 17.29
N TYR A 20 -19.23 6.29 16.81
CA TYR A 20 -19.68 5.99 15.43
C TYR A 20 -21.18 6.26 15.26
N ASP A 21 -21.49 7.46 14.78
CA ASP A 21 -22.84 7.91 14.51
C ASP A 21 -22.88 8.77 13.24
N ARG A 22 -24.02 8.85 12.55
CA ARG A 22 -24.16 9.53 11.24
C ARG A 22 -23.59 10.96 11.25
N PRO A 23 -23.80 11.82 12.27
CA PRO A 23 -23.23 13.17 12.33
C PRO A 23 -21.69 13.19 12.32
N GLN A 24 -21.05 12.14 12.83
CA GLN A 24 -19.60 11.95 12.87
C GLN A 24 -19.06 11.24 11.64
N THR A 25 -19.84 11.19 10.55
CA THR A 25 -19.43 10.60 9.28
C THR A 25 -19.64 11.55 8.11
N THR A 26 -19.05 11.23 6.96
CA THR A 26 -19.30 11.97 5.71
C THR A 26 -20.77 11.92 5.25
N MET A 27 -21.59 11.03 5.86
CA MET A 27 -23.02 10.93 5.61
C MET A 27 -23.86 12.03 6.30
N ARG A 28 -23.26 12.82 7.19
CA ARG A 28 -23.94 13.91 7.94
C ARG A 28 -24.70 14.92 7.08
N ARG A 29 -24.25 15.14 5.84
CA ARG A 29 -24.88 16.09 4.90
C ARG A 29 -26.11 15.53 4.18
N PHE A 30 -26.34 14.22 4.28
CA PHE A 30 -27.44 13.52 3.60
C PHE A 30 -28.53 13.22 4.61
N VAL A 31 -29.57 14.05 4.66
CA VAL A 31 -30.72 13.87 5.56
C VAL A 31 -31.56 12.71 5.07
N MET A 32 -31.78 11.68 5.90
CA MET A 32 -32.60 10.52 5.52
C MET A 32 -34.03 10.94 5.16
N CYS A 33 -34.55 10.43 4.04
CA CYS A 33 -35.97 10.52 3.74
C CYS A 33 -36.79 9.63 4.69
N GLU A 34 -38.10 9.78 4.68
CA GLU A 34 -39.02 9.05 5.55
C GLU A 34 -38.84 7.53 5.45
N ALA A 35 -38.72 6.99 4.23
CA ALA A 35 -38.50 5.55 4.02
C ALA A 35 -37.19 5.05 4.65
N CYS A 36 -36.08 5.74 4.42
CA CYS A 36 -34.79 5.35 5.02
C CYS A 36 -34.78 5.52 6.55
N ARG A 37 -35.53 6.49 7.09
CA ARG A 37 -35.68 6.67 8.54
C ARG A 37 -36.48 5.51 9.15
N ALA A 38 -37.58 5.11 8.52
CA ALA A 38 -38.37 3.97 8.96
C ALA A 38 -37.53 2.68 8.99
N GLU A 39 -36.69 2.42 7.99
CA GLU A 39 -35.73 1.31 8.02
C GLU A 39 -34.68 1.47 9.13
N TYR A 40 -34.17 2.68 9.34
CA TYR A 40 -33.13 2.98 10.33
C TYR A 40 -33.60 2.80 11.78
N GLU A 41 -34.86 3.13 12.06
CA GLU A 41 -35.48 3.09 13.39
C GLU A 41 -36.14 1.74 13.71
N ASN A 42 -36.37 0.87 12.71
CA ASN A 42 -37.01 -0.43 12.89
C ASN A 42 -36.01 -1.54 13.26
N PRO A 43 -36.05 -2.11 14.48
CA PRO A 43 -35.14 -3.18 14.92
C PRO A 43 -35.22 -4.48 14.11
N GLN A 44 -36.31 -4.69 13.37
CA GLN A 44 -36.50 -5.86 12.51
C GLN A 44 -35.94 -5.66 11.10
N ASP A 45 -35.55 -4.43 10.72
CA ASP A 45 -34.94 -4.16 9.43
C ASP A 45 -33.44 -4.43 9.45
N ARG A 46 -32.91 -5.00 8.37
CA ARG A 46 -31.46 -5.23 8.20
C ARG A 46 -30.63 -3.93 8.20
N ARG A 47 -31.28 -2.77 8.07
CA ARG A 47 -30.69 -1.43 8.08
C ARG A 47 -30.96 -0.66 9.37
N PHE A 48 -31.48 -1.34 10.40
CA PHE A 48 -31.56 -0.79 11.74
C PHE A 48 -30.20 -0.22 12.17
N HIS A 49 -30.17 1.05 12.55
CA HIS A 49 -28.96 1.79 12.94
C HIS A 49 -27.80 1.72 11.92
N ALA A 50 -28.08 1.44 10.65
CA ALA A 50 -27.07 1.53 9.59
C ALA A 50 -26.74 3.01 9.33
N GLN A 51 -25.69 3.51 9.98
CA GLN A 51 -25.26 4.91 9.88
C GLN A 51 -25.11 5.43 8.44
N PRO A 52 -24.63 4.63 7.45
CA PRO A 52 -24.57 5.07 6.06
C PRO A 52 -25.81 4.72 5.22
N ASN A 53 -26.97 4.43 5.84
CA ASN A 53 -28.20 4.14 5.10
C ASN A 53 -28.59 5.33 4.20
N ALA A 54 -29.00 5.00 2.98
CA ALA A 54 -29.41 5.96 1.96
C ALA A 54 -30.12 5.25 0.80
N CYS A 55 -30.97 6.00 0.10
CA CYS A 55 -31.59 5.60 -1.16
C CYS A 55 -31.34 6.65 -2.25
N GLU A 56 -31.94 6.49 -3.42
CA GLU A 56 -31.77 7.44 -4.53
C GLU A 56 -32.33 8.84 -4.25
N GLN A 57 -33.28 8.96 -3.31
CA GLN A 57 -33.90 10.25 -2.96
C GLN A 57 -33.04 11.08 -2.00
N CYS A 58 -32.47 10.44 -0.97
CA CYS A 58 -31.74 11.14 0.09
C CYS A 58 -30.22 10.92 0.04
N GLY A 59 -29.77 10.00 -0.79
CA GLY A 59 -28.39 9.53 -0.80
C GLY A 59 -27.46 10.28 -1.73
N PRO A 60 -26.19 9.85 -1.76
CA PRO A 60 -25.21 10.35 -2.70
C PRO A 60 -25.59 10.05 -4.15
N GLN A 61 -25.12 10.89 -5.07
CA GLN A 61 -25.34 10.79 -6.50
C GLN A 61 -24.02 10.55 -7.23
N VAL A 62 -24.05 9.65 -8.22
CA VAL A 62 -22.95 9.40 -9.14
C VAL A 62 -23.06 10.36 -10.31
N VAL A 63 -21.94 10.88 -10.78
CA VAL A 63 -21.85 11.82 -11.90
C VAL A 63 -20.73 11.41 -12.85
N TRP A 64 -20.95 11.67 -14.14
CA TRP A 64 -19.94 11.53 -15.18
C TRP A 64 -19.50 12.93 -15.62
N GLU A 65 -18.20 13.18 -15.55
CA GLU A 65 -17.60 14.46 -15.95
C GLU A 65 -16.52 14.24 -17.02
N THR A 66 -16.55 15.10 -18.04
CA THR A 66 -15.49 15.18 -19.05
C THR A 66 -15.37 16.62 -19.56
N GLY A 67 -14.14 17.06 -19.84
CA GLY A 67 -13.85 18.45 -20.21
C GLY A 67 -14.19 19.46 -19.11
N GLY A 68 -14.15 19.05 -17.84
CA GLY A 68 -14.48 19.91 -16.70
C GLY A 68 -15.98 20.13 -16.46
N GLU A 69 -16.87 19.49 -17.24
CA GLU A 69 -18.32 19.66 -17.12
C GLU A 69 -19.00 18.33 -16.79
N GLN A 70 -20.04 18.40 -15.94
CA GLN A 70 -20.93 17.27 -15.69
C GLN A 70 -21.80 17.02 -16.91
N ARG A 71 -21.71 15.81 -17.46
CA ARG A 71 -22.49 15.39 -18.62
C ARG A 71 -23.72 14.59 -18.22
N GLU A 72 -23.54 13.63 -17.32
CA GLU A 72 -24.59 12.68 -16.94
C GLU A 72 -24.58 12.38 -15.45
N LYS A 73 -25.67 11.77 -14.95
CA LYS A 73 -25.83 11.37 -13.54
C LYS A 73 -26.47 9.99 -13.39
N GLY A 74 -26.34 9.42 -12.19
CA GLY A 74 -26.97 8.15 -11.83
C GLY A 74 -26.48 6.98 -12.69
N ILE A 75 -27.40 6.13 -13.17
CA ILE A 75 -27.05 4.97 -14.01
C ILE A 75 -26.46 5.40 -15.35
N LYS A 76 -26.98 6.47 -15.98
CA LYS A 76 -26.43 6.98 -17.25
C LYS A 76 -24.95 7.34 -17.13
N ALA A 77 -24.54 7.96 -16.03
CA ALA A 77 -23.14 8.25 -15.76
C ALA A 77 -22.26 6.98 -15.74
N ILE A 78 -22.77 5.88 -15.19
CA ILE A 78 -22.07 4.60 -15.16
C ILE A 78 -21.95 4.02 -16.58
N CYS A 79 -23.04 4.07 -17.36
CA CYS A 79 -23.04 3.62 -18.76
C CYS A 79 -22.06 4.42 -19.64
N GLU A 80 -22.00 5.75 -19.48
CA GLU A 80 -21.04 6.61 -20.20
C GLU A 80 -19.59 6.24 -19.86
N ALA A 81 -19.27 6.09 -18.57
CA ALA A 81 -17.95 5.66 -18.12
C ALA A 81 -17.58 4.27 -18.70
N ALA A 82 -18.52 3.32 -18.68
CA ALA A 82 -18.34 2.02 -19.31
C ALA A 82 -18.13 2.13 -20.83
N GLY A 83 -18.82 3.05 -21.49
CA GLY A 83 -18.63 3.36 -22.91
C GLY A 83 -17.21 3.75 -23.24
N VAL A 84 -16.63 4.68 -22.48
CA VAL A 84 -15.22 5.12 -22.64
C VAL A 84 -14.25 3.97 -22.39
N LEU A 85 -14.46 3.20 -21.32
CA LEU A 85 -13.61 2.05 -21.00
C LEU A 85 -13.66 0.98 -22.10
N ARG A 86 -14.84 0.70 -22.67
CA ARG A 86 -15.02 -0.26 -23.76
C ARG A 86 -14.23 0.13 -25.00
N GLN A 87 -14.12 1.43 -25.27
CA GLN A 87 -13.35 2.01 -26.38
C GLN A 87 -11.83 2.10 -26.09
N GLY A 88 -11.35 1.58 -24.96
CA GLY A 88 -9.93 1.58 -24.61
C GLY A 88 -9.46 2.89 -23.94
N GLY A 89 -10.38 3.74 -23.50
CA GLY A 89 -10.08 4.93 -22.72
C GLY A 89 -9.74 4.64 -21.26
N ILE A 90 -9.22 5.66 -20.57
CA ILE A 90 -8.85 5.63 -19.15
C ILE A 90 -9.85 6.45 -18.36
N VAL A 91 -10.45 5.90 -17.31
CA VAL A 91 -11.42 6.59 -16.46
C VAL A 91 -10.93 6.69 -15.04
N ALA A 92 -10.99 7.87 -14.44
CA ALA A 92 -10.82 8.03 -13.00
C ALA A 92 -12.14 7.67 -12.29
N VAL A 93 -12.14 6.61 -11.48
CA VAL A 93 -13.33 6.12 -10.76
C VAL A 93 -13.19 6.40 -9.27
N LYS A 94 -14.14 7.13 -8.68
CA LYS A 94 -14.17 7.34 -7.22
C LYS A 94 -14.67 6.07 -6.51
N GLY A 95 -13.77 5.40 -5.79
CA GLY A 95 -14.05 4.20 -5.01
C GLY A 95 -14.40 4.47 -3.54
N LEU A 96 -14.16 3.47 -2.68
CA LEU A 96 -14.50 3.53 -1.25
C LEU A 96 -13.49 4.31 -0.41
N GLY A 97 -12.20 4.10 -0.68
CA GLY A 97 -11.07 4.70 0.05
C GLY A 97 -10.33 5.78 -0.73
N GLY A 98 -10.68 5.97 -2.01
CA GLY A 98 -10.25 7.06 -2.88
C GLY A 98 -10.42 6.67 -4.34
N PHE A 99 -9.67 7.30 -5.23
CA PHE A 99 -9.82 7.13 -6.67
C PHE A 99 -8.96 6.01 -7.25
N HIS A 100 -9.50 5.33 -8.26
CA HIS A 100 -8.79 4.42 -9.15
C HIS A 100 -8.64 5.04 -10.54
N LEU A 101 -7.56 4.70 -11.24
CA LEU A 101 -7.48 4.81 -12.69
C LEU A 101 -7.86 3.45 -13.26
N ALA A 102 -8.90 3.45 -14.09
CA ALA A 102 -9.47 2.28 -14.71
C ALA A 102 -9.19 2.26 -16.22
N CYS A 103 -8.73 1.13 -16.74
CA CYS A 103 -8.68 0.86 -18.17
C CYS A 103 -8.73 -0.65 -18.43
N ARG A 104 -8.95 -1.04 -19.67
CA ARG A 104 -9.01 -2.45 -20.08
C ARG A 104 -7.66 -3.14 -19.87
N ALA A 105 -7.67 -4.29 -19.20
CA ALA A 105 -6.46 -5.08 -18.97
C ALA A 105 -6.16 -6.06 -20.11
N ASP A 106 -7.12 -6.31 -21.01
CA ASP A 106 -6.99 -7.13 -22.21
C ASP A 106 -6.53 -6.34 -23.46
N ASP A 107 -6.39 -5.03 -23.33
CA ASP A 107 -5.95 -4.12 -24.39
C ASP A 107 -4.54 -3.59 -24.11
N ALA A 108 -3.53 -4.16 -24.78
CA ALA A 108 -2.14 -3.78 -24.60
C ALA A 108 -1.87 -2.28 -24.89
N ALA A 109 -2.62 -1.66 -25.81
CA ALA A 109 -2.46 -0.25 -26.14
C ALA A 109 -3.04 0.65 -25.05
N ALA A 110 -4.20 0.29 -24.48
CA ALA A 110 -4.77 0.99 -23.32
C ALA A 110 -3.83 0.92 -22.10
N VAL A 111 -3.23 -0.26 -21.86
CA VAL A 111 -2.25 -0.45 -20.78
C VAL A 111 -0.99 0.40 -21.03
N ALA A 112 -0.47 0.42 -22.25
CA ALA A 112 0.71 1.23 -22.60
C ALA A 112 0.44 2.73 -22.38
N ARG A 113 -0.72 3.22 -22.84
CA ARG A 113 -1.15 4.61 -22.65
C ARG A 113 -1.26 4.97 -21.16
N LEU A 114 -1.79 4.08 -20.33
CA LEU A 114 -1.86 4.29 -18.89
C LEU A 114 -0.46 4.35 -18.25
N ARG A 115 0.46 3.47 -18.66
CA ARG A 115 1.85 3.47 -18.14
C ARG A 115 2.58 4.76 -18.47
N GLU A 116 2.48 5.19 -19.72
CA GLU A 116 3.06 6.44 -20.22
C GLU A 116 2.53 7.63 -19.42
N ARG A 117 1.21 7.83 -19.40
CA ARG A 117 0.58 8.97 -18.71
C ARG A 117 0.81 8.97 -17.20
N LYS A 118 0.94 7.80 -16.56
CA LYS A 118 1.19 7.68 -15.12
C LYS A 118 2.68 7.76 -14.76
N GLY A 119 3.59 7.68 -15.72
CA GLY A 119 5.04 7.55 -15.48
C GLY A 119 5.38 6.27 -14.72
N ARG A 120 4.73 5.15 -15.05
CA ARG A 120 4.91 3.85 -14.36
C ARG A 120 5.35 2.76 -15.34
N GLU A 121 6.66 2.59 -15.47
CA GLU A 121 7.28 1.71 -16.44
C GLU A 121 6.92 0.23 -16.24
N ALA A 122 7.36 -0.40 -15.14
CA ALA A 122 7.26 -1.85 -14.99
C ALA A 122 6.35 -2.33 -13.85
N LYS A 123 6.11 -1.53 -12.81
CA LYS A 123 5.39 -1.98 -11.59
C LYS A 123 3.99 -2.55 -11.96
N PRO A 124 3.64 -3.79 -11.56
CA PRO A 124 2.39 -4.47 -11.95
C PRO A 124 1.13 -3.68 -11.60
N PHE A 125 0.10 -3.76 -12.45
CA PHE A 125 -1.21 -3.22 -12.13
C PHE A 125 -2.11 -4.25 -11.43
N ALA A 126 -2.91 -3.78 -10.48
CA ALA A 126 -3.97 -4.58 -9.89
C ALA A 126 -5.18 -4.63 -10.82
N LEU A 127 -5.84 -5.78 -10.86
CA LEU A 127 -6.99 -6.08 -11.70
C LEU A 127 -8.24 -6.23 -10.84
N MET A 128 -9.35 -5.68 -11.30
CA MET A 128 -10.67 -5.93 -10.78
C MET A 128 -11.48 -6.69 -11.81
N VAL A 129 -12.18 -7.73 -11.35
CA VAL A 129 -13.11 -8.53 -12.15
C VAL A 129 -14.49 -8.56 -11.48
N GLU A 130 -15.52 -8.86 -12.26
CA GLU A 130 -16.91 -8.86 -11.79
C GLU A 130 -17.14 -9.92 -10.71
N ASP A 131 -16.70 -11.15 -10.97
CA ASP A 131 -16.99 -12.31 -10.13
C ASP A 131 -15.85 -13.35 -10.16
N LEU A 132 -16.07 -14.44 -9.41
CA LEU A 132 -15.10 -15.53 -9.30
C LEU A 132 -14.88 -16.29 -10.63
N ALA A 133 -15.90 -16.35 -11.50
CA ALA A 133 -15.76 -17.00 -12.80
C ALA A 133 -14.80 -16.21 -13.70
N ALA A 134 -14.93 -14.88 -13.71
CA ALA A 134 -13.98 -14.00 -14.40
C ALA A 134 -12.58 -14.04 -13.78
N ALA A 135 -12.44 -14.22 -12.46
CA ALA A 135 -11.12 -14.42 -11.85
C ALA A 135 -10.46 -15.74 -12.33
N ARG A 136 -11.23 -16.83 -12.36
CA ARG A 136 -10.78 -18.16 -12.80
C ARG A 136 -10.39 -18.24 -14.27
N SER A 137 -10.77 -17.27 -15.10
CA SER A 137 -10.34 -17.21 -16.50
C SER A 137 -8.96 -16.57 -16.70
N ILE A 138 -8.42 -15.86 -15.69
CA ILE A 138 -7.15 -15.12 -15.81
C ILE A 138 -6.05 -15.58 -14.85
N VAL A 139 -6.40 -16.20 -13.72
CA VAL A 139 -5.47 -16.68 -12.69
C VAL A 139 -5.88 -18.04 -12.15
N ALA A 140 -4.90 -18.78 -11.61
CA ALA A 140 -5.16 -20.03 -10.90
C ALA A 140 -5.82 -19.71 -9.54
N VAL A 141 -7.07 -20.12 -9.35
CA VAL A 141 -7.84 -19.89 -8.12
C VAL A 141 -8.24 -21.23 -7.49
N ASP A 142 -7.54 -21.60 -6.42
CA ASP A 142 -7.97 -22.69 -5.53
C ASP A 142 -9.15 -22.25 -4.63
N GLU A 143 -9.64 -23.18 -3.81
CA GLU A 143 -10.77 -22.92 -2.91
C GLU A 143 -10.46 -21.91 -1.80
N THR A 144 -9.22 -21.81 -1.34
CA THR A 144 -8.83 -20.83 -0.32
C THR A 144 -8.78 -19.44 -0.92
N SER A 145 -8.14 -19.30 -2.07
CA SER A 145 -8.10 -18.10 -2.88
C SER A 145 -9.51 -17.62 -3.25
N ALA A 146 -10.43 -18.53 -3.58
CA ALA A 146 -11.84 -18.21 -3.82
C ALA A 146 -12.53 -17.62 -2.57
N ARG A 147 -12.33 -18.22 -1.39
CA ARG A 147 -12.87 -17.67 -0.13
C ARG A 147 -12.32 -16.29 0.20
N LEU A 148 -11.02 -16.06 -0.02
CA LEU A 148 -10.40 -14.75 0.21
C LEU A 148 -10.94 -13.67 -0.76
N LEU A 149 -11.06 -14.00 -2.04
CA LEU A 149 -11.58 -13.10 -3.07
C LEU A 149 -13.05 -12.72 -2.84
N THR A 150 -13.88 -13.70 -2.47
CA THR A 150 -15.32 -13.51 -2.19
C THR A 150 -15.61 -13.01 -0.77
N GLY A 151 -14.60 -13.01 0.10
CA GLY A 151 -14.71 -12.55 1.48
C GLY A 151 -15.02 -11.06 1.57
N TRP A 152 -15.61 -10.65 2.69
CA TRP A 152 -16.02 -9.25 2.92
C TRP A 152 -14.85 -8.25 2.89
N ARG A 153 -13.61 -8.71 3.08
CA ARG A 153 -12.39 -7.90 2.95
C ARG A 153 -12.06 -7.58 1.49
N ALA A 154 -12.36 -8.49 0.56
CA ALA A 154 -12.08 -8.39 -0.88
C ALA A 154 -10.72 -7.75 -1.21
N PRO A 155 -9.57 -8.33 -0.79
CA PRO A 155 -8.25 -7.77 -1.05
C PRO A 155 -7.82 -8.00 -2.51
N ILE A 156 -6.71 -7.37 -2.91
CA ILE A 156 -5.94 -7.78 -4.08
C ILE A 156 -5.12 -9.02 -3.69
N LEU A 157 -5.43 -10.16 -4.29
CA LEU A 157 -4.73 -11.43 -4.07
C LEU A 157 -3.74 -11.65 -5.22
N LEU A 158 -2.48 -11.93 -4.88
CA LEU A 158 -1.44 -12.21 -5.87
C LEU A 158 -1.45 -13.70 -6.25
N LEU A 159 -1.93 -14.02 -7.44
CA LEU A 159 -2.13 -15.40 -7.91
C LEU A 159 -1.32 -15.71 -9.18
N PRO A 160 -0.93 -16.97 -9.41
CA PRO A 160 -0.30 -17.40 -10.66
C PRO A 160 -1.17 -17.05 -11.87
N ARG A 161 -0.56 -16.43 -12.87
CA ARG A 161 -1.20 -16.15 -14.16
C ARG A 161 -1.46 -17.46 -14.90
N LEU A 162 -2.64 -17.61 -15.51
CA LEU A 162 -2.90 -18.70 -16.45
C LEU A 162 -2.26 -18.42 -17.81
N GLU A 163 -1.78 -19.47 -18.48
CA GLU A 163 -1.27 -19.36 -19.86
C GLU A 163 -2.36 -18.87 -20.83
N SER A 164 -3.61 -19.30 -20.62
CA SER A 164 -4.78 -18.89 -21.40
C SER A 164 -5.30 -17.48 -21.07
N SER A 165 -4.65 -16.76 -20.14
CA SER A 165 -5.11 -15.45 -19.69
C SER A 165 -5.01 -14.41 -20.81
N MET A 166 -6.16 -13.81 -21.14
CA MET A 166 -6.26 -12.72 -22.12
C MET A 166 -5.73 -11.37 -21.61
N VAL A 167 -5.25 -11.30 -20.37
CA VAL A 167 -4.63 -10.09 -19.80
C VAL A 167 -3.35 -9.75 -20.55
N ALA A 168 -3.21 -8.50 -20.99
CA ALA A 168 -2.05 -8.06 -21.75
C ALA A 168 -0.74 -8.27 -20.95
N PRO A 169 0.35 -8.78 -21.57
CA PRO A 169 1.62 -9.02 -20.87
C PRO A 169 2.19 -7.79 -20.17
N ASN A 170 1.98 -6.60 -20.75
CA ASN A 170 2.42 -5.34 -20.17
C ASN A 170 1.62 -4.90 -18.94
N VAL A 171 0.62 -5.65 -18.45
CA VAL A 171 -0.01 -5.42 -17.14
C VAL A 171 0.95 -5.74 -16.00
N ALA A 172 1.75 -6.80 -16.13
CA ALA A 172 2.72 -7.26 -15.16
C ALA A 172 3.97 -7.82 -15.90
N PRO A 173 4.79 -6.95 -16.50
CA PRO A 173 5.91 -7.37 -17.33
C PRO A 173 6.94 -8.17 -16.52
N GLY A 174 7.32 -9.34 -17.03
CA GLY A 174 8.31 -10.22 -16.39
C GLY A 174 7.85 -10.89 -15.08
N ILE A 175 6.59 -10.73 -14.68
CA ILE A 175 6.08 -11.25 -13.40
C ILE A 175 5.02 -12.33 -13.66
N PRO A 176 5.21 -13.57 -13.15
CA PRO A 176 4.32 -14.71 -13.44
C PRO A 176 3.02 -14.69 -12.61
N ARG A 177 2.76 -13.61 -11.88
CA ARG A 177 1.58 -13.44 -11.01
C ARG A 177 0.81 -12.19 -11.38
N LEU A 178 -0.50 -12.24 -11.23
CA LEU A 178 -1.39 -11.09 -11.34
C LEU A 178 -2.00 -10.79 -9.97
N GLY A 179 -2.14 -9.50 -9.65
CA GLY A 179 -2.92 -9.07 -8.49
C GLY A 179 -4.37 -8.91 -8.89
N VAL A 180 -5.26 -9.75 -8.36
CA VAL A 180 -6.69 -9.78 -8.72
C VAL A 180 -7.55 -9.49 -7.49
N MET A 181 -8.58 -8.67 -7.64
CA MET A 181 -9.64 -8.44 -6.66
C MET A 181 -11.02 -8.52 -7.31
N LEU A 182 -12.06 -8.81 -6.54
CA LEU A 182 -13.44 -8.72 -7.00
C LEU A 182 -14.01 -7.31 -6.80
N ALA A 183 -15.06 -6.99 -7.56
CA ALA A 183 -15.85 -5.79 -7.35
C ALA A 183 -16.42 -5.72 -5.92
N TYR A 184 -15.89 -4.80 -5.11
CA TYR A 184 -16.22 -4.73 -3.68
C TYR A 184 -17.16 -3.59 -3.28
N THR A 185 -17.57 -2.73 -4.22
CA THR A 185 -18.61 -1.71 -3.99
C THR A 185 -19.75 -1.86 -4.99
N PRO A 186 -20.97 -1.39 -4.69
CA PRO A 186 -22.06 -1.44 -5.65
C PRO A 186 -21.78 -0.60 -6.90
N LEU A 187 -20.98 0.47 -6.81
CA LEU A 187 -20.55 1.23 -7.98
C LEU A 187 -19.67 0.39 -8.90
N HIS A 188 -18.69 -0.32 -8.33
CA HIS A 188 -17.83 -1.23 -9.10
C HIS A 188 -18.65 -2.35 -9.75
N VAL A 189 -19.55 -2.99 -9.00
CA VAL A 189 -20.43 -4.05 -9.52
C VAL A 189 -21.27 -3.54 -10.69
N LEU A 190 -21.89 -2.36 -10.57
CA LEU A 190 -22.68 -1.78 -11.65
C LEU A 190 -21.83 -1.43 -12.87
N LEU A 191 -20.63 -0.90 -12.68
CA LEU A 191 -19.71 -0.58 -13.77
C LEU A 191 -19.24 -1.85 -14.52
N LEU A 192 -18.88 -2.90 -13.79
CA LEU A 192 -18.39 -4.16 -14.36
C LEU A 192 -19.50 -4.96 -15.06
N ARG A 193 -20.76 -4.84 -14.63
CA ARG A 193 -21.91 -5.41 -15.35
C ARG A 193 -22.09 -4.83 -16.75
N GLU A 194 -21.69 -3.58 -16.97
CA GLU A 194 -21.66 -2.96 -18.30
C GLU A 194 -20.44 -3.43 -19.13
N LEU A 195 -19.49 -4.14 -18.53
CA LEU A 195 -18.24 -4.60 -19.12
C LEU A 195 -18.03 -6.12 -18.89
N PRO A 196 -19.02 -6.97 -19.25
CA PRO A 196 -19.03 -8.37 -18.86
C PRO A 196 -17.80 -9.11 -19.41
N GLY A 197 -17.11 -9.85 -18.54
CA GLY A 197 -15.94 -10.65 -18.88
C GLY A 197 -14.65 -9.89 -19.16
N ILE A 198 -14.66 -8.54 -19.09
CA ILE A 198 -13.45 -7.73 -19.33
C ILE A 198 -12.73 -7.47 -18.00
N PRO A 199 -11.49 -7.98 -17.81
CA PRO A 199 -10.70 -7.62 -16.64
C PRO A 199 -10.28 -6.14 -16.73
N MET A 200 -10.49 -5.41 -15.64
CA MET A 200 -10.20 -3.98 -15.58
C MET A 200 -8.97 -3.74 -14.72
N ILE A 201 -7.99 -2.97 -15.20
CA ILE A 201 -7.01 -2.37 -14.31
C ILE A 201 -7.75 -1.46 -13.34
N MET A 202 -7.44 -1.56 -12.05
CA MET A 202 -7.92 -0.66 -10.99
C MET A 202 -6.72 -0.28 -10.12
N THR A 203 -5.90 0.62 -10.64
CA THR A 203 -4.69 1.11 -9.93
C THR A 203 -5.00 2.40 -9.17
N SER A 204 -4.27 2.68 -8.11
CA SER A 204 -4.45 3.91 -7.33
C SER A 204 -4.29 5.16 -8.21
N ALA A 205 -5.20 6.12 -8.09
CA ALA A 205 -5.15 7.38 -8.83
C ALA A 205 -4.24 8.39 -8.12
N ASN A 206 -2.96 8.33 -8.46
CA ASN A 206 -1.92 9.25 -8.00
C ASN A 206 -0.82 9.38 -9.07
N PRO A 207 -0.16 10.55 -9.18
CA PRO A 207 1.17 10.66 -9.75
C PRO A 207 2.12 9.75 -8.95
N SER A 208 3.15 9.21 -9.61
CA SER A 208 4.05 8.20 -9.04
C SER A 208 4.46 8.50 -7.59
N GLU A 209 4.34 7.51 -6.70
CA GLU A 209 4.70 7.53 -5.27
C GLU A 209 3.93 8.48 -4.33
N GLU A 210 3.05 9.33 -4.86
CA GLU A 210 2.17 10.16 -4.03
C GLU A 210 0.96 9.37 -3.47
N PRO A 211 0.32 9.85 -2.38
CA PRO A 211 -0.95 9.29 -1.91
C PRO A 211 -2.07 9.37 -2.95
N LEU A 212 -2.91 8.33 -3.00
CA LEU A 212 -4.08 8.22 -3.89
C LEU A 212 -5.06 9.37 -3.65
N CYS A 213 -5.61 9.98 -4.71
CA CYS A 213 -6.59 11.07 -4.62
C CYS A 213 -7.86 10.62 -3.89
N LYS A 214 -8.48 11.48 -3.07
CA LYS A 214 -9.74 11.17 -2.37
C LYS A 214 -10.84 12.20 -2.63
N ASP A 215 -10.46 13.44 -2.90
CA ASP A 215 -11.38 14.56 -3.13
C ASP A 215 -11.62 14.75 -4.64
N ASN A 216 -12.82 15.21 -5.02
CA ASN A 216 -13.17 15.35 -6.45
C ASN A 216 -12.31 16.43 -7.12
N ASP A 217 -12.11 17.57 -6.47
CA ASP A 217 -11.28 18.66 -6.99
C ASP A 217 -9.82 18.25 -7.13
N GLU A 218 -9.31 17.50 -6.15
CA GLU A 218 -7.97 16.92 -6.20
C GLU A 218 -7.82 15.99 -7.42
N ALA A 219 -8.80 15.10 -7.65
CA ALA A 219 -8.78 14.18 -8.79
C ALA A 219 -8.83 14.92 -10.12
N ARG A 220 -9.69 15.94 -10.26
CA ARG A 220 -9.78 16.77 -11.47
C ARG A 220 -8.44 17.39 -11.84
N VAL A 221 -7.71 17.91 -10.87
CA VAL A 221 -6.41 18.54 -11.11
C VAL A 221 -5.34 17.50 -11.39
N ARG A 222 -5.16 16.51 -10.50
CA ARG A 222 -4.02 15.59 -10.56
C ARG A 222 -4.14 14.56 -11.68
N MET A 223 -5.36 14.16 -12.06
CA MET A 223 -5.61 13.13 -13.07
C MET A 223 -6.04 13.69 -14.44
N ALA A 224 -6.08 15.02 -14.62
CA ALA A 224 -6.50 15.65 -15.89
C ALA A 224 -5.73 15.14 -17.10
N GLU A 225 -4.41 14.96 -16.97
CA GLU A 225 -3.54 14.51 -18.07
C GLU A 225 -3.53 12.99 -18.24
N ILE A 226 -4.14 12.25 -17.31
CA ILE A 226 -4.13 10.78 -17.28
C ILE A 226 -5.47 10.21 -17.75
N ALA A 227 -6.56 10.68 -17.17
CA ALA A 227 -7.90 10.15 -17.39
C ALA A 227 -8.64 10.92 -18.50
N ASP A 228 -9.33 10.17 -19.36
CA ASP A 228 -10.19 10.71 -20.43
C ASP A 228 -11.59 11.12 -19.89
N GLY A 229 -11.89 10.76 -18.64
CA GLY A 229 -13.08 11.22 -17.93
C GLY A 229 -13.14 10.72 -16.49
N PHE A 230 -14.15 11.22 -15.75
CA PHE A 230 -14.26 11.04 -14.30
C PHE A 230 -15.64 10.50 -13.91
N LEU A 231 -15.67 9.32 -13.29
CA LEU A 231 -16.84 8.75 -12.66
C LEU A 231 -16.78 9.02 -11.15
N MET A 232 -17.50 10.05 -10.70
CA MET A 232 -17.39 10.60 -9.35
C MET A 232 -18.70 10.51 -8.57
N HIS A 233 -18.62 10.85 -7.28
CA HIS A 233 -19.81 11.03 -6.45
C HIS A 233 -19.61 12.06 -5.34
N ASN A 234 -20.73 12.57 -4.82
CA ASN A 234 -20.75 13.60 -3.78
C ASN A 234 -20.71 13.08 -2.32
N ARG A 235 -20.55 11.77 -2.10
CA ARG A 235 -20.11 11.25 -0.79
C ARG A 235 -18.62 11.48 -0.63
N ASP A 236 -18.24 12.27 0.37
CA ASP A 236 -16.82 12.50 0.66
C ASP A 236 -16.18 11.24 1.24
N ILE A 237 -14.87 11.16 1.00
CA ILE A 237 -13.98 10.17 1.57
C ILE A 237 -13.19 10.91 2.63
N ALA A 238 -13.43 10.57 3.91
CA ALA A 238 -12.75 11.20 5.02
C ALA A 238 -11.27 10.81 5.05
N ARG A 239 -10.98 9.55 4.69
CA ARG A 239 -9.64 8.95 4.81
C ARG A 239 -9.23 8.22 3.56
N ARG A 240 -7.97 8.42 3.17
CA ARG A 240 -7.33 7.64 2.11
C ARG A 240 -7.16 6.22 2.62
N VAL A 241 -7.69 5.24 1.91
CA VAL A 241 -7.51 3.83 2.28
C VAL A 241 -7.20 3.06 1.01
N ASP A 242 -5.91 2.73 0.83
CA ASP A 242 -5.45 1.88 -0.27
C ASP A 242 -6.12 0.50 -0.22
N ASP A 243 -6.22 -0.13 -1.39
CA ASP A 243 -6.55 -1.56 -1.47
C ASP A 243 -5.43 -2.38 -0.81
N SER A 244 -5.83 -3.33 0.05
CA SER A 244 -4.90 -4.28 0.65
C SER A 244 -4.39 -5.25 -0.40
N VAL A 245 -3.12 -5.65 -0.28
CA VAL A 245 -2.48 -6.63 -1.15
C VAL A 245 -2.00 -7.78 -0.29
N VAL A 246 -2.44 -8.99 -0.62
CA VAL A 246 -2.14 -10.20 0.16
C VAL A 246 -1.62 -11.31 -0.75
N LEU A 247 -0.75 -12.11 -0.15
CA LEU A 247 -0.38 -13.45 -0.60
C LEU A 247 -1.07 -14.45 0.34
N TYR A 248 -1.26 -15.67 -0.13
CA TYR A 248 -1.63 -16.77 0.75
C TYR A 248 -0.50 -17.78 0.77
N ASP A 249 -0.06 -18.15 1.97
CA ASP A 249 0.93 -19.20 2.19
C ASP A 249 0.20 -20.51 2.48
N GLU A 250 0.18 -21.39 1.49
CA GLU A 250 -0.44 -22.72 1.61
C GLU A 250 0.22 -23.60 2.67
N LEU A 251 1.54 -23.47 2.90
CA LEU A 251 2.26 -24.28 3.88
C LEU A 251 1.87 -23.88 5.32
N ARG A 252 1.77 -22.58 5.57
CA ARG A 252 1.39 -22.03 6.88
C ARG A 252 -0.11 -21.85 7.06
N LYS A 253 -0.88 -22.01 5.98
CA LYS A 253 -2.32 -21.76 5.91
C LYS A 253 -2.70 -20.36 6.42
N THR A 254 -1.91 -19.36 6.04
CA THR A 254 -2.08 -17.98 6.51
C THR A 254 -1.96 -16.96 5.38
N GLU A 255 -2.61 -15.81 5.57
CA GLU A 255 -2.45 -14.65 4.71
C GLU A 255 -1.13 -13.95 5.04
N ILE A 256 -0.35 -13.60 4.02
CA ILE A 256 0.82 -12.72 4.15
C ILE A 256 0.44 -11.37 3.55
N ALA A 257 0.24 -10.37 4.40
CA ALA A 257 -0.06 -9.02 3.97
C ALA A 257 1.19 -8.34 3.40
N VAL A 258 1.22 -8.11 2.10
CA VAL A 258 2.20 -7.22 1.44
C VAL A 258 1.84 -5.76 1.72
N ARG A 259 0.54 -5.48 1.80
CA ARG A 259 -0.02 -4.19 2.19
C ARG A 259 -1.31 -4.41 2.98
N ARG A 260 -1.33 -3.96 4.24
CA ARG A 260 -2.51 -4.00 5.12
C ARG A 260 -3.20 -2.63 5.14
N SER A 261 -4.36 -2.52 4.49
CA SER A 261 -5.16 -1.28 4.42
C SER A 261 -6.67 -1.60 4.42
N ARG A 262 -7.38 -1.39 3.30
CA ARG A 262 -8.83 -1.61 3.18
C ARG A 262 -9.22 -3.03 3.58
N GLY A 263 -10.26 -3.13 4.40
CA GLY A 263 -10.82 -4.41 4.87
C GLY A 263 -10.11 -4.99 6.09
N TYR A 264 -8.93 -4.47 6.45
CA TYR A 264 -8.17 -4.90 7.62
C TYR A 264 -8.08 -3.80 8.67
N VAL A 265 -7.93 -2.55 8.26
CA VAL A 265 -7.82 -1.42 9.19
C VAL A 265 -9.20 -0.86 9.51
N PRO A 266 -9.49 -0.49 10.79
CA PRO A 266 -8.60 -0.47 11.95
C PRO A 266 -8.80 -1.69 12.87
N GLN A 267 -9.02 -2.89 12.34
CA GLN A 267 -9.20 -4.08 13.17
C GLN A 267 -7.92 -4.33 14.00
N PRO A 268 -8.01 -4.37 15.34
CA PRO A 268 -6.86 -4.64 16.21
C PRO A 268 -6.37 -6.07 16.04
N PHE A 269 -5.08 -6.26 16.29
CA PHE A 269 -4.55 -7.54 16.72
C PHE A 269 -4.75 -7.65 18.23
N TYR A 270 -5.32 -8.76 18.67
CA TYR A 270 -5.43 -9.09 20.10
C TYR A 270 -4.26 -10.00 20.45
N ILE A 271 -3.37 -9.53 21.31
CA ILE A 271 -2.22 -10.29 21.77
C ILE A 271 -2.66 -11.15 22.97
N THR A 272 -2.14 -12.38 23.04
CA THR A 272 -2.48 -13.34 24.11
C THR A 272 -1.96 -12.87 25.47
N ASP A 273 -2.54 -13.39 26.56
CA ASP A 273 -2.21 -13.02 27.95
C ASP A 273 -0.72 -13.07 28.33
N LYS A 274 0.10 -13.79 27.56
CA LYS A 274 1.54 -13.94 27.78
C LYS A 274 2.38 -12.76 27.32
N GLN A 275 1.82 -11.84 26.53
CA GLN A 275 2.49 -10.65 26.01
C GLN A 275 1.51 -9.48 26.13
N ARG A 276 1.59 -8.71 27.23
CA ARG A 276 0.77 -7.50 27.40
C ARG A 276 1.59 -6.26 27.14
N PHE A 277 1.00 -5.31 26.42
CA PHE A 277 1.53 -3.97 26.26
C PHE A 277 1.27 -3.13 27.51
N SER A 278 1.97 -2.00 27.58
CA SER A 278 1.79 -1.05 28.67
C SER A 278 0.35 -0.52 28.73
N GLN A 279 -0.19 -0.42 29.94
CA GLN A 279 -1.46 0.25 30.23
C GLN A 279 -1.38 1.77 29.99
N ASP A 280 -0.17 2.33 29.97
CA ASP A 280 0.06 3.74 29.68
C ASP A 280 0.08 4.06 28.16
N GLY A 281 -0.16 3.05 27.31
CA GLY A 281 -0.21 3.22 25.86
C GLY A 281 1.16 3.40 25.19
N ILE A 282 1.30 2.83 23.99
CA ILE A 282 2.50 2.90 23.16
C ILE A 282 2.10 3.43 21.78
N LEU A 283 2.83 4.43 21.29
CA LEU A 283 2.73 4.94 19.92
C LEU A 283 4.02 4.60 19.14
N ALA A 284 3.90 3.75 18.13
CA ALA A 284 5.01 3.43 17.23
C ALA A 284 4.89 4.22 15.92
N PHE A 285 5.96 4.90 15.55
CA PHE A 285 6.05 5.78 14.39
C PHE A 285 6.48 5.04 13.11
N GLY A 286 7.03 3.82 13.24
CA GLY A 286 7.51 3.03 12.11
C GLY A 286 8.70 3.65 11.39
N GLY A 287 8.88 3.25 10.13
CA GLY A 287 9.84 3.86 9.18
C GLY A 287 9.14 4.71 8.12
N ASP A 288 9.91 5.38 7.28
CA ASP A 288 9.38 6.33 6.27
C ASP A 288 8.83 5.65 5.02
N LEU A 289 9.46 4.57 4.57
CA LEU A 289 9.03 3.84 3.39
C LEU A 289 7.88 2.90 3.74
N LYS A 290 6.78 3.00 2.99
CA LYS A 290 5.55 2.22 3.24
C LYS A 290 5.03 2.39 4.67
N ALA A 291 5.13 3.60 5.20
CA ALA A 291 4.86 3.93 6.59
C ALA A 291 3.50 3.41 7.08
N VAL A 292 3.52 2.92 8.31
CA VAL A 292 2.36 2.46 9.10
C VAL A 292 2.58 2.90 10.54
N LEU A 293 1.57 3.54 11.12
CA LEU A 293 1.50 3.87 12.53
C LEU A 293 0.95 2.70 13.32
N ALA A 294 1.40 2.54 14.57
CA ALA A 294 0.78 1.61 15.49
C ALA A 294 0.45 2.28 16.82
N ILE A 295 -0.72 1.98 17.37
CA ILE A 295 -1.05 2.25 18.76
C ILE A 295 -1.28 0.93 19.46
N ALA A 296 -0.64 0.73 20.60
CA ALA A 296 -0.83 -0.45 21.44
C ALA A 296 -1.21 -0.06 22.87
N HIS A 297 -2.15 -0.80 23.45
CA HIS A 297 -2.61 -0.64 24.82
C HIS A 297 -3.16 -1.97 25.32
N ASP A 298 -2.64 -2.43 26.46
CA ASP A 298 -3.01 -3.70 27.09
C ASP A 298 -2.84 -4.90 26.14
N ASP A 299 -3.93 -5.51 25.70
CA ASP A 299 -3.95 -6.65 24.79
C ASP A 299 -4.18 -6.25 23.32
N GLN A 300 -4.31 -4.95 23.02
CA GLN A 300 -4.67 -4.47 21.68
C GLN A 300 -3.50 -3.80 20.99
N LEU A 301 -3.27 -4.17 19.73
CA LEU A 301 -2.38 -3.50 18.79
C LEU A 301 -3.17 -3.08 17.55
N VAL A 302 -3.34 -1.78 17.35
CA VAL A 302 -4.03 -1.20 16.19
C VAL A 302 -3.01 -0.64 15.23
N LEU A 303 -2.99 -1.15 14.00
CA LEU A 303 -2.17 -0.62 12.91
C LEU A 303 -2.99 0.31 12.02
N SER A 304 -2.39 1.39 11.54
CA SER A 304 -2.97 2.24 10.51
C SER A 304 -3.00 1.55 9.15
N GLU A 305 -3.69 2.18 8.20
CA GLU A 305 -3.50 1.86 6.79
C GLU A 305 -2.07 2.17 6.34
N HIS A 306 -1.72 1.70 5.15
CA HIS A 306 -0.53 2.14 4.43
C HIS A 306 -0.60 3.64 4.15
N LEU A 307 0.38 4.40 4.66
CA LEU A 307 0.45 5.86 4.55
C LEU A 307 1.38 6.33 3.42
N GLY A 308 2.10 5.41 2.78
CA GLY A 308 2.99 5.69 1.65
C GLY A 308 4.41 6.01 2.07
N ASP A 309 5.07 6.89 1.31
CA ASP A 309 6.43 7.37 1.58
C ASP A 309 6.36 8.75 2.24
N LEU A 310 6.90 8.87 3.45
CA LEU A 310 6.84 10.11 4.25
C LEU A 310 7.74 11.24 3.74
N GLU A 311 8.64 10.99 2.79
CA GLU A 311 9.33 12.06 2.06
C GLU A 311 8.33 12.92 1.26
N ASN A 312 7.23 12.32 0.81
CA ASN A 312 6.16 13.05 0.14
C ASN A 312 5.38 13.93 1.14
N PRO A 313 5.28 15.26 0.93
CA PRO A 313 4.59 16.15 1.87
C PRO A 313 3.10 15.83 2.06
N GLN A 314 2.43 15.28 1.04
CA GLN A 314 1.02 14.87 1.17
C GLN A 314 0.90 13.61 2.03
N ALA A 315 1.83 12.66 1.89
CA ALA A 315 1.87 11.45 2.72
C ALA A 315 2.14 11.81 4.19
N LEU A 316 3.09 12.70 4.46
CA LEU A 316 3.37 13.19 5.81
C LEU A 316 2.15 13.89 6.45
N ARG A 317 1.40 14.71 5.69
CA ARG A 317 0.16 15.31 6.19
C ARG A 317 -0.91 14.26 6.50
N ASN A 318 -1.07 13.26 5.63
CA ASN A 318 -1.99 12.14 5.87
C ASN A 318 -1.59 11.34 7.11
N TYR A 319 -0.29 11.09 7.28
CA TYR A 319 0.28 10.42 8.45
C TYR A 319 -0.06 11.14 9.75
N LEU A 320 0.18 12.46 9.83
CA LEU A 320 -0.14 13.26 11.02
C LEU A 320 -1.64 13.32 11.32
N THR A 321 -2.47 13.42 10.27
CA THR A 321 -3.94 13.40 10.43
C THR A 321 -4.44 12.05 10.93
N THR A 322 -3.78 10.95 10.53
CA THR A 322 -4.12 9.59 10.94
C THR A 322 -3.72 9.34 12.38
N LEU A 323 -2.55 9.85 12.80
CA LEU A 323 -2.09 9.80 14.19
C LEU A 323 -3.12 10.40 15.16
N GLU A 324 -3.63 11.61 14.89
CA GLU A 324 -4.61 12.25 15.77
C GLU A 324 -5.94 11.49 15.84
N LEU A 325 -6.39 10.90 14.72
CA LEU A 325 -7.55 10.02 14.78
C LEU A 325 -7.28 8.81 15.67
N PHE A 326 -6.15 8.12 15.45
CA PHE A 326 -5.89 6.86 16.12
C PHE A 326 -5.87 7.03 17.62
N LYS A 327 -5.30 8.14 18.10
CA LYS A 327 -5.38 8.55 19.51
C LYS A 327 -6.82 8.72 19.98
N ALA A 328 -7.67 9.37 19.18
CA ALA A 328 -9.08 9.51 19.49
C ALA A 328 -9.83 8.16 19.48
N ILE A 329 -9.57 7.27 18.51
CA ILE A 329 -10.25 5.97 18.41
C ILE A 329 -9.95 5.06 19.60
N VAL A 330 -8.69 5.00 20.01
CA VAL A 330 -8.26 4.16 21.14
C VAL A 330 -8.54 4.85 22.48
N ASP A 331 -8.88 6.14 22.48
CA ASP A 331 -9.16 6.96 23.66
C ASP A 331 -8.03 6.92 24.70
N ILE A 332 -6.79 7.00 24.21
CA ILE A 332 -5.59 7.04 25.06
C ILE A 332 -4.63 8.13 24.62
N GLU A 333 -3.85 8.62 25.59
CA GLU A 333 -2.69 9.46 25.37
C GLU A 333 -1.41 8.65 25.68
N PRO A 334 -0.75 8.07 24.67
CA PRO A 334 0.39 7.17 24.89
C PRO A 334 1.56 7.86 25.59
N LYS A 335 2.06 7.26 26.68
CA LYS A 335 3.27 7.73 27.38
C LYS A 335 4.57 7.17 26.80
N TRP A 336 4.48 6.13 25.99
CA TRP A 336 5.64 5.48 25.37
C TRP A 336 5.64 5.69 23.86
N GLY A 337 6.78 6.04 23.30
CA GLY A 337 7.00 6.23 21.87
C GLY A 337 8.07 5.29 21.35
N GLY A 338 7.88 4.72 20.17
CA GLY A 338 8.90 3.96 19.44
C GLY A 338 9.14 4.53 18.05
N CYS A 339 10.39 4.82 17.67
CA CYS A 339 10.73 5.24 16.31
C CYS A 339 11.97 4.52 15.80
N ASP A 340 12.13 4.46 14.48
CA ASP A 340 13.37 3.96 13.88
C ASP A 340 14.58 4.80 14.33
N LEU A 341 15.78 4.20 14.34
CA LEU A 341 17.04 4.87 14.65
C LEU A 341 17.56 5.73 13.51
N HIS A 342 17.01 5.63 12.30
CA HIS A 342 17.48 6.36 11.13
C HIS A 342 17.33 7.89 11.31
N PRO A 343 18.44 8.65 11.43
CA PRO A 343 18.40 10.07 11.82
C PRO A 343 17.75 10.98 10.77
N GLY A 344 17.69 10.53 9.52
CA GLY A 344 17.07 11.26 8.42
C GLY A 344 15.56 11.05 8.27
N TYR A 345 14.95 10.16 9.06
CA TYR A 345 13.54 9.84 8.86
C TYR A 345 12.59 10.95 9.33
N PHE A 346 11.58 11.22 8.50
CA PHE A 346 10.46 12.12 8.78
C PHE A 346 9.65 11.60 9.97
N SER A 347 9.39 10.29 10.02
CA SER A 347 8.74 9.61 11.16
C SER A 347 9.49 9.86 12.48
N MET A 348 10.82 9.70 12.49
CA MET A 348 11.68 9.97 13.66
C MET A 348 11.62 11.46 14.07
N ARG A 349 11.67 12.38 13.10
CA ARG A 349 11.57 13.81 13.38
C ARG A 349 10.24 14.18 14.03
N GLU A 350 9.13 13.65 13.52
CA GLU A 350 7.80 13.88 14.11
C GLU A 350 7.66 13.23 15.49
N ALA A 351 8.23 12.04 15.69
CA ALA A 351 8.27 11.38 16.99
C ALA A 351 8.96 12.27 18.05
N HIS A 352 10.15 12.79 17.73
CA HIS A 352 10.84 13.72 18.63
C HIS A 352 10.05 15.01 18.86
N ARG A 353 9.40 15.57 17.82
CA ARG A 353 8.59 16.78 17.96
C ARG A 353 7.44 16.57 18.95
N ILE A 354 6.73 15.44 18.83
CA ILE A 354 5.57 15.11 19.66
C ILE A 354 6.00 14.80 21.11
N PHE A 355 7.04 13.98 21.31
CA PHE A 355 7.46 13.57 22.65
C PHE A 355 8.30 14.62 23.40
N ARG A 356 8.84 15.65 22.73
CA ARG A 356 9.44 16.81 23.42
C ARG A 356 8.42 17.69 24.13
N GLN A 357 7.17 17.66 23.69
CA GLN A 357 6.10 18.54 24.16
C GLN A 357 5.19 17.88 25.19
N ARG A 358 5.53 16.65 25.63
CA ARG A 358 4.66 15.78 26.41
C ARG A 358 5.43 15.08 27.51
N GLU A 359 4.72 14.72 28.57
CA GLU A 359 5.22 13.75 29.55
C GLU A 359 5.19 12.35 28.91
N GLY A 360 6.36 11.81 28.63
CA GLY A 360 6.50 10.50 27.98
C GLY A 360 7.93 10.21 27.59
N GLN A 361 8.20 8.98 27.20
CA GLN A 361 9.53 8.53 26.79
C GLN A 361 9.51 8.00 25.36
N LEU A 362 10.40 8.56 24.53
CA LEU A 362 10.64 8.08 23.17
C LEU A 362 11.87 7.17 23.14
N ILE A 363 11.73 6.00 22.54
CA ILE A 363 12.77 4.98 22.41
C ILE A 363 13.10 4.79 20.93
N GLY A 364 14.38 4.88 20.60
CA GLY A 364 14.89 4.53 19.28
C GLY A 364 15.05 3.02 19.15
N ILE A 365 14.51 2.44 18.08
CA ILE A 365 14.48 1.00 17.82
C ILE A 365 15.20 0.73 16.51
N GLN A 366 16.11 -0.24 16.50
CA GLN A 366 16.83 -0.60 15.29
C GLN A 366 15.90 -1.31 14.30
N HIS A 367 15.97 -0.93 13.02
CA HIS A 367 15.05 -1.35 11.96
C HIS A 367 14.87 -2.88 11.85
N HIS A 368 15.97 -3.62 11.83
CA HIS A 368 15.97 -5.07 11.65
C HIS A 368 15.54 -5.80 12.91
N HIS A 369 15.89 -5.26 14.08
CA HIS A 369 15.38 -5.72 15.36
C HIS A 369 13.85 -5.57 15.42
N ALA A 370 13.30 -4.46 14.92
CA ALA A 370 11.85 -4.27 14.82
C ALA A 370 11.18 -5.32 13.90
N HIS A 371 11.78 -5.66 12.75
CA HIS A 371 11.27 -6.74 11.89
C HIS A 371 11.24 -8.09 12.60
N VAL A 372 12.31 -8.42 13.33
CA VAL A 372 12.43 -9.68 14.09
C VAL A 372 11.39 -9.74 15.22
N GLU A 373 11.22 -8.65 15.97
CA GLU A 373 10.26 -8.57 17.08
C GLU A 373 8.80 -8.52 16.60
N ALA A 374 8.52 -8.00 15.41
CA ALA A 374 7.19 -8.09 14.82
C ALA A 374 6.72 -9.56 14.67
N VAL A 375 7.61 -10.46 14.24
CA VAL A 375 7.33 -11.90 14.15
C VAL A 375 7.11 -12.50 15.54
N ARG A 376 7.88 -12.09 16.55
CA ARG A 376 7.68 -12.53 17.94
C ARG A 376 6.28 -12.21 18.43
N VAL A 377 5.81 -10.99 18.17
CA VAL A 377 4.48 -10.51 18.59
C VAL A 377 3.39 -11.25 17.82
N GLU A 378 3.52 -11.37 16.50
CA GLU A 378 2.50 -12.01 15.65
C GLU A 378 2.28 -13.49 16.01
N TYR A 379 3.35 -14.23 16.31
CA TYR A 379 3.30 -15.66 16.61
C TYR A 379 3.37 -15.99 18.11
N ALA A 380 3.29 -14.97 18.98
CA ALA A 380 3.39 -15.12 20.44
C ALA A 380 4.59 -15.97 20.91
N LEU A 381 5.76 -15.74 20.30
CA LEU A 381 6.96 -16.53 20.57
C LEU A 381 7.63 -16.12 21.90
N GLU A 382 8.12 -17.11 22.65
CA GLU A 382 8.81 -16.92 23.93
C GLU A 382 10.32 -17.21 23.81
N GLY A 383 11.11 -16.65 24.73
CA GLY A 383 12.55 -16.89 24.83
C GLY A 383 13.41 -16.24 23.73
N PRO A 384 14.72 -16.53 23.69
CA PRO A 384 15.61 -16.00 22.66
C PRO A 384 15.18 -16.42 21.25
N LEU A 385 15.22 -15.48 20.30
CA LEU A 385 14.83 -15.71 18.92
C LEU A 385 16.00 -15.40 17.98
N LEU A 386 16.34 -16.36 17.13
CA LEU A 386 17.28 -16.15 16.04
C LEU A 386 16.50 -15.76 14.78
N GLY A 387 16.58 -14.48 14.41
CA GLY A 387 15.90 -13.91 13.26
C GLY A 387 16.85 -13.68 12.10
N LEU A 388 16.39 -13.99 10.88
CA LEU A 388 17.03 -13.58 9.64
C LEU A 388 16.26 -12.38 9.08
N ALA A 389 16.84 -11.18 9.19
CA ALA A 389 16.25 -9.94 8.72
C ALA A 389 16.86 -9.57 7.36
N VAL A 390 16.05 -9.69 6.30
CA VAL A 390 16.45 -9.44 4.92
C VAL A 390 15.58 -8.36 4.30
N ASP A 391 16.19 -7.25 3.90
CA ASP A 391 15.50 -6.12 3.30
C ASP A 391 16.38 -5.39 2.26
N GLY A 392 15.91 -4.23 1.80
CA GLY A 392 16.67 -3.37 0.90
C GLY A 392 17.62 -2.42 1.64
N THR A 393 17.16 -1.76 2.69
CA THR A 393 17.92 -0.76 3.43
C THR A 393 17.34 -0.59 4.83
N GLY A 394 18.17 -0.76 5.85
CA GLY A 394 17.89 -0.23 7.19
C GLY A 394 19.13 0.36 7.84
N TYR A 395 18.94 1.32 8.74
CA TYR A 395 20.04 2.01 9.41
C TYR A 395 20.77 1.09 10.39
N GLY A 396 22.05 0.87 10.15
CA GLY A 396 22.94 0.13 11.04
C GLY A 396 23.43 0.97 12.21
N LEU A 397 23.66 0.32 13.36
CA LEU A 397 24.24 0.98 14.54
C LEU A 397 25.68 1.49 14.31
N ASP A 398 26.37 0.89 13.34
CA ASP A 398 27.70 1.25 12.84
C ASP A 398 27.67 2.31 11.72
N LYS A 399 26.49 2.90 11.46
CA LYS A 399 26.24 3.87 10.37
C LYS A 399 26.43 3.28 8.96
N THR A 400 26.41 1.96 8.83
CA THR A 400 26.32 1.27 7.55
C THR A 400 24.86 0.97 7.20
N ILE A 401 24.61 0.50 5.97
CA ILE A 401 23.29 0.01 5.57
C ILE A 401 23.21 -1.48 5.86
N TRP A 402 22.29 -1.88 6.72
CA TRP A 402 21.96 -3.28 6.94
C TRP A 402 20.87 -3.74 5.96
N GLY A 403 20.75 -5.05 5.77
CA GLY A 403 19.67 -5.67 4.97
C GLY A 403 19.83 -7.17 4.73
N GLY A 404 20.75 -7.82 5.43
CA GLY A 404 21.05 -9.24 5.30
C GLY A 404 21.66 -9.76 6.58
N GLU A 405 20.90 -9.64 7.67
CA GLU A 405 21.39 -9.74 9.04
C GLU A 405 20.83 -10.99 9.75
N ILE A 406 21.69 -11.68 10.51
CA ILE A 406 21.27 -12.66 11.50
C ILE A 406 21.31 -11.96 12.85
N LEU A 407 20.17 -11.89 13.53
CA LEU A 407 20.02 -11.27 14.85
C LEU A 407 19.59 -12.31 15.88
N LEU A 408 20.26 -12.34 17.03
CA LEU A 408 19.81 -13.07 18.20
C LEU A 408 19.14 -12.08 19.14
N SER A 409 17.80 -12.10 19.19
CA SER A 409 17.01 -11.19 20.03
C SER A 409 16.54 -11.86 21.33
N THR A 410 16.67 -11.14 22.44
CA THR A 410 16.11 -11.48 23.75
C THR A 410 15.03 -10.48 24.18
N GLY A 411 14.32 -9.88 23.21
CA GLY A 411 13.25 -8.92 23.43
C GLY A 411 13.76 -7.48 23.37
N ALA A 412 14.12 -6.88 24.51
CA ALA A 412 14.60 -5.50 24.52
C ALA A 412 16.02 -5.32 23.95
N GLN A 413 16.76 -6.41 23.79
CA GLN A 413 18.15 -6.44 23.38
C GLN A 413 18.34 -7.44 22.25
N PHE A 414 19.35 -7.19 21.41
CA PHE A 414 19.74 -8.11 20.38
C PHE A 414 21.26 -8.11 20.17
N GLU A 415 21.78 -9.22 19.68
CA GLU A 415 23.13 -9.36 19.17
C GLU A 415 23.08 -9.61 17.65
N ARG A 416 24.15 -9.23 16.94
CA ARG A 416 24.31 -9.43 15.49
C ARG A 416 25.39 -10.50 15.25
N PRO A 417 25.09 -11.81 15.42
CA PRO A 417 26.07 -12.89 15.28
C PRO A 417 26.58 -13.09 13.84
N GLY A 418 25.86 -12.60 12.82
CA GLY A 418 26.29 -12.74 11.43
C GLY A 418 25.57 -11.78 10.50
N HIS A 419 26.19 -11.51 9.35
CA HIS A 419 25.65 -10.68 8.30
C HIS A 419 26.29 -11.01 6.95
N LEU A 420 25.68 -10.58 5.84
CA LEU A 420 26.30 -10.66 4.53
C LEU A 420 27.64 -9.93 4.50
N HIS A 421 28.59 -10.45 3.73
CA HIS A 421 29.88 -9.80 3.52
C HIS A 421 29.66 -8.36 3.00
N PRO A 422 30.15 -7.33 3.71
CA PRO A 422 29.87 -5.96 3.33
C PRO A 422 30.49 -5.59 1.99
N PHE A 423 29.72 -4.89 1.15
CA PHE A 423 30.20 -4.29 -0.10
C PHE A 423 29.85 -2.80 -0.14
N TYR A 424 30.48 -2.05 -1.04
CA TYR A 424 30.34 -0.60 -1.10
C TYR A 424 29.19 -0.18 -2.03
N LEU A 425 28.34 0.75 -1.59
CA LEU A 425 27.29 1.35 -2.43
C LEU A 425 27.70 2.76 -2.87
N PRO A 426 28.24 2.92 -4.07
CA PRO A 426 28.62 4.24 -4.58
C PRO A 426 27.36 5.07 -4.91
N GLY A 427 27.27 6.27 -4.34
CA GLY A 427 26.15 7.20 -4.56
C GLY A 427 24.93 7.00 -3.66
N GLY A 428 24.99 6.11 -2.66
CA GLY A 428 23.91 5.91 -1.68
C GLY A 428 22.59 5.54 -2.37
N ASP A 429 21.55 6.35 -2.18
CA ASP A 429 20.20 6.14 -2.74
C ASP A 429 20.20 6.00 -4.27
N GLN A 430 21.17 6.61 -4.96
CA GLN A 430 21.29 6.45 -6.41
C GLN A 430 21.54 4.99 -6.81
N SER A 431 22.24 4.20 -5.99
CA SER A 431 22.48 2.76 -6.25
C SER A 431 21.21 1.91 -6.20
N ALA A 432 20.13 2.39 -5.55
CA ALA A 432 18.84 1.70 -5.56
C ALA A 432 18.03 1.95 -6.85
N ARG A 433 18.32 3.05 -7.57
CA ARG A 433 17.69 3.39 -8.86
C ARG A 433 18.53 2.92 -10.04
N GLU A 434 19.84 3.12 -9.94
CA GLU A 434 20.84 2.78 -10.94
C GLU A 434 21.55 1.48 -10.52
N VAL A 435 20.85 0.35 -10.62
CA VAL A 435 21.29 -0.96 -10.12
C VAL A 435 22.63 -1.42 -10.69
N TRP A 436 23.01 -0.92 -11.87
CA TRP A 436 24.32 -1.15 -12.50
C TRP A 436 25.49 -0.69 -11.62
N ARG A 437 25.30 0.34 -10.77
CA ARG A 437 26.31 0.81 -9.81
C ARG A 437 26.63 -0.26 -8.78
N THR A 438 25.60 -0.91 -8.27
CA THR A 438 25.72 -2.03 -7.34
C THR A 438 26.37 -3.22 -8.02
N GLY A 439 25.97 -3.52 -9.26
CA GLY A 439 26.58 -4.59 -10.06
C GLY A 439 28.09 -4.42 -10.24
N ILE A 440 28.55 -3.23 -10.62
CA ILE A 440 29.99 -2.94 -10.73
C ILE A 440 30.70 -3.08 -9.37
N SER A 441 30.10 -2.59 -8.27
CA SER A 441 30.73 -2.76 -6.95
C SER A 441 30.89 -4.23 -6.56
N LEU A 442 29.94 -5.09 -6.92
CA LEU A 442 30.02 -6.52 -6.66
C LEU A 442 31.12 -7.19 -7.50
N LEU A 443 31.29 -6.77 -8.77
CA LEU A 443 32.39 -7.26 -9.61
C LEU A 443 33.75 -6.87 -9.04
N VAL A 444 33.91 -5.64 -8.54
CA VAL A 444 35.14 -5.20 -7.86
C VAL A 444 35.40 -6.03 -6.60
N GLU A 445 34.38 -6.24 -5.76
CA GLU A 445 34.51 -7.05 -4.53
C GLU A 445 34.83 -8.52 -4.85
N ALA A 446 34.34 -9.04 -5.97
CA ALA A 446 34.63 -10.38 -6.48
C ALA A 446 36.03 -10.50 -7.13
N GLY A 447 36.79 -9.40 -7.26
CA GLY A 447 38.14 -9.40 -7.84
C GLY A 447 38.17 -9.51 -9.37
N VAL A 448 37.09 -9.12 -10.06
CA VAL A 448 37.04 -9.07 -11.52
C VAL A 448 37.97 -7.96 -12.04
N SER A 449 38.65 -8.21 -13.16
CA SER A 449 39.63 -7.26 -13.70
C SER A 449 38.97 -5.95 -14.17
N HIS A 450 39.73 -4.86 -14.15
CA HIS A 450 39.27 -3.54 -14.63
C HIS A 450 38.70 -3.65 -16.06
N ASP A 451 39.46 -4.27 -16.97
CA ASP A 451 39.09 -4.39 -18.38
C ASP A 451 37.78 -5.19 -18.56
N ASP A 452 37.61 -6.27 -17.79
CA ASP A 452 36.40 -7.09 -17.83
C ASP A 452 35.17 -6.32 -17.31
N ILE A 453 35.34 -5.46 -16.30
CA ILE A 453 34.25 -4.62 -15.79
C ILE A 453 33.83 -3.58 -16.84
N VAL A 454 34.78 -2.90 -17.46
CA VAL A 454 34.50 -1.93 -18.54
C VAL A 454 33.79 -2.63 -19.70
N GLN A 455 34.27 -3.82 -20.09
CA GLN A 455 33.62 -4.63 -21.11
C GLN A 455 32.19 -5.03 -20.71
N CYS A 456 31.96 -5.43 -19.45
CA CYS A 456 30.64 -5.81 -18.94
C CYS A 456 29.63 -4.66 -19.03
N VAL A 457 30.06 -3.43 -18.73
CA VAL A 457 29.24 -2.21 -18.87
C VAL A 457 28.91 -1.95 -20.33
N ARG A 458 29.91 -2.02 -21.21
CA ARG A 458 29.73 -1.81 -22.66
C ARG A 458 28.74 -2.80 -23.28
N GLN A 459 28.83 -4.08 -22.91
CA GLN A 459 27.92 -5.13 -23.37
C GLN A 459 26.46 -4.88 -22.97
N ARG A 460 26.21 -4.07 -21.93
CA ARG A 460 24.88 -3.72 -21.42
C ARG A 460 24.43 -2.32 -21.84
N GLY A 461 25.08 -1.75 -22.87
CA GLY A 461 24.72 -0.46 -23.43
C GLY A 461 25.18 0.75 -22.61
N GLY A 462 26.06 0.54 -21.63
CA GLY A 462 26.74 1.62 -20.94
C GLY A 462 27.98 2.11 -21.68
N GLU A 463 28.48 3.27 -21.27
CA GLU A 463 29.66 3.92 -21.82
C GLU A 463 30.88 3.71 -20.91
N ASP A 464 32.07 3.58 -21.49
CA ASP A 464 33.32 3.30 -20.75
C ASP A 464 33.54 4.32 -19.60
N TYR A 465 33.26 5.60 -19.85
CA TYR A 465 33.45 6.65 -18.83
C TYR A 465 32.59 6.41 -17.57
N GLN A 466 31.43 5.76 -17.69
CA GLN A 466 30.56 5.45 -16.55
C GLN A 466 31.22 4.42 -15.63
N ALA A 467 31.83 3.40 -16.23
CA ALA A 467 32.61 2.39 -15.51
C ALA A 467 33.83 3.03 -14.84
N GLU A 468 34.59 3.84 -15.57
CA GLU A 468 35.81 4.49 -15.07
C GLU A 468 35.55 5.41 -13.87
N ILE A 469 34.49 6.23 -13.94
CA ILE A 469 34.09 7.09 -12.82
C ILE A 469 33.79 6.24 -11.58
N LEU A 470 33.05 5.15 -11.75
CA LEU A 470 32.62 4.34 -10.63
C LEU A 470 33.78 3.53 -10.02
N LEU A 471 34.65 2.97 -10.86
CA LEU A 471 35.88 2.29 -10.43
C LEU A 471 36.78 3.25 -9.62
N GLY A 472 36.90 4.50 -10.07
CA GLY A 472 37.64 5.54 -9.34
C GLY A 472 37.04 5.89 -7.98
N LEU A 473 35.70 5.90 -7.86
CA LEU A 473 35.00 6.10 -6.59
C LEU A 473 35.17 4.90 -5.64
N LEU A 474 35.07 3.68 -6.18
CA LEU A 474 35.21 2.43 -5.44
C LEU A 474 36.62 2.24 -4.88
N ALA A 475 37.66 2.49 -5.69
CA ALA A 475 39.05 2.41 -5.26
C ALA A 475 39.35 3.33 -4.06
N LYS A 476 38.68 4.48 -3.99
CA LYS A 476 38.85 5.47 -2.91
C LYS A 476 37.85 5.32 -1.78
N LYS A 477 36.82 4.47 -1.93
CA LYS A 477 35.68 4.34 -1.01
C LYS A 477 35.11 5.71 -0.62
N ARG A 478 34.86 6.57 -1.62
CA ARG A 478 34.30 7.92 -1.45
C ARG A 478 32.91 8.05 -2.05
N GLY A 479 32.09 8.95 -1.50
CA GLY A 479 30.76 9.28 -2.04
C GLY A 479 29.76 8.13 -1.99
N GLY A 480 29.79 7.32 -0.93
CA GLY A 480 28.97 6.12 -0.79
C GLY A 480 29.04 5.58 0.63
N VAL A 481 28.47 4.40 0.84
CA VAL A 481 28.36 3.76 2.17
C VAL A 481 28.52 2.26 2.04
N PHE A 482 29.08 1.61 3.05
CA PHE A 482 29.07 0.16 3.11
C PHE A 482 27.67 -0.36 3.37
N CYS A 483 27.33 -1.49 2.76
CA CYS A 483 26.10 -2.20 3.05
C CYS A 483 26.31 -3.71 3.17
N SER A 484 25.43 -4.35 3.92
CA SER A 484 25.27 -5.81 4.00
C SER A 484 23.87 -6.21 3.51
N SER A 485 23.31 -5.47 2.56
CA SER A 485 21.92 -5.62 2.14
C SER A 485 21.73 -6.73 1.10
N LEU A 486 20.83 -7.68 1.41
CA LEU A 486 20.45 -8.72 0.46
C LEU A 486 19.64 -8.13 -0.71
N GLY A 487 18.77 -7.14 -0.47
CA GLY A 487 18.04 -6.47 -1.54
C GLY A 487 18.98 -5.79 -2.55
N ARG A 488 20.05 -5.16 -2.07
CA ARG A 488 21.08 -4.57 -2.95
C ARG A 488 21.90 -5.63 -3.69
N LEU A 489 22.19 -6.76 -3.05
CA LEU A 489 22.81 -7.89 -3.73
C LEU A 489 21.93 -8.42 -4.88
N PHE A 490 20.61 -8.54 -4.65
CA PHE A 490 19.65 -8.90 -5.69
C PHE A 490 19.60 -7.87 -6.82
N ASP A 491 19.63 -6.58 -6.51
CA ASP A 491 19.65 -5.52 -7.54
C ASP A 491 20.90 -5.63 -8.43
N GLY A 492 22.07 -5.79 -7.82
CA GLY A 492 23.34 -5.95 -8.55
C GLY A 492 23.36 -7.24 -9.36
N ALA A 493 22.94 -8.36 -8.78
CA ALA A 493 22.82 -9.64 -9.49
C ALA A 493 21.83 -9.56 -10.65
N GLY A 494 20.68 -8.88 -10.46
CA GLY A 494 19.65 -8.69 -11.46
C GLY A 494 20.08 -7.84 -12.67
N TRP A 495 21.11 -7.01 -12.52
CA TRP A 495 21.75 -6.33 -13.65
C TRP A 495 22.82 -7.19 -14.35
N LEU A 496 23.45 -8.10 -13.61
CA LEU A 496 24.49 -8.98 -14.13
C LEU A 496 23.93 -10.14 -14.96
N ILE A 497 22.71 -10.58 -14.68
CA ILE A 497 21.98 -11.61 -15.47
C ILE A 497 21.05 -10.97 -16.48
#